data_AF-A0A6V7L7C0-F1
#
_entry.id   AF-A0A6V7L7C0-F1
#
_cell.length_a   1.000
_cell.length_b   1.000
_cell.length_c   1.000
_cell.angle_alpha   90.00
_cell.angle_beta   90.00
_cell.angle_gamma   90.00
#
_symmetry.space_group_name_H-M   'P 1'
#
loop_
_entity.id
_entity.type
_entity.pdbx_description
1 polymer ?
#
loop_
_entity_poly.entity_id
_entity_poly.type
_entity_poly.pdbx_seq_one_letter_code
_entity_poly.pdbx_strand_id
1 'polypeptide(L)'
;KEEDPESPRILRHIELIDDEAAEYGIKIVQMSDRLMAKKYGFRNPPGITYFRKGKYINYDGDIDDEEEILDWLTNPENMELTDHIERVNKKMFEKIRQTNDYVAVFF
;
A
#
# COMPACT_ATOMS: atom_id res chain seq x y z
N LYS A 1 15.19 20.82 5.51
CA LYS A 1 14.02 21.51 4.92
C LYS A 1 12.82 20.94 5.61
N GLU A 2 12.11 21.78 6.37
CA GLU A 2 11.05 21.33 7.28
C GLU A 2 9.67 21.25 6.60
N GLU A 3 9.54 21.74 5.37
CA GLU A 3 8.39 21.46 4.51
C GLU A 3 8.93 21.32 3.09
N ASP A 4 8.95 20.10 2.57
CA ASP A 4 9.18 19.89 1.15
C ASP A 4 7.85 20.20 0.43
N PRO A 5 7.83 21.14 -0.54
CA PRO A 5 6.60 21.50 -1.26
C PRO A 5 5.95 20.31 -1.98
N GLU A 6 6.69 19.22 -2.22
CA GLU A 6 6.15 18.01 -2.80
C GLU A 6 5.26 17.22 -1.82
N SER A 7 5.52 17.30 -0.52
CA SER A 7 4.79 16.49 0.46
C SER A 7 3.27 16.78 0.51
N PRO A 8 2.81 18.06 0.51
CA PRO A 8 1.38 18.36 0.39
C PRO A 8 0.76 17.90 -0.92
N ARG A 9 1.52 17.89 -2.02
CA ARG A 9 1.05 17.43 -3.33
C ARG A 9 0.81 15.93 -3.31
N ILE A 10 1.79 15.13 -2.87
CA ILE A 10 1.66 13.68 -2.74
C ILE A 10 0.53 13.32 -1.79
N LEU A 11 0.41 14.02 -0.65
CA LEU A 11 -0.68 13.77 0.29
C LEU A 11 -2.06 13.93 -0.39
N ARG A 12 -2.22 14.92 -1.27
CA ARG A 12 -3.46 15.11 -2.02
C ARG A 12 -3.77 13.94 -2.96
N HIS A 13 -2.77 13.41 -3.67
CA HIS A 13 -2.94 12.21 -4.52
C HIS A 13 -3.40 11.01 -3.68
N ILE A 14 -2.79 10.82 -2.50
CA ILE A 14 -3.13 9.73 -1.59
C ILE A 14 -4.54 9.83 -1.02
N GLU A 15 -5.01 11.04 -0.70
CA GLU A 15 -6.39 11.26 -0.22
C GLU A 15 -7.44 10.91 -1.29
N LEU A 16 -7.09 10.92 -2.59
CA LEU A 16 -8.03 10.51 -3.65
C LEU A 16 -8.34 9.00 -3.65
N ILE A 17 -7.44 8.18 -3.10
CA ILE A 17 -7.55 6.71 -3.10
C ILE A 17 -7.84 6.12 -1.72
N ASP A 18 -7.87 6.92 -0.65
CA ASP A 18 -8.00 6.43 0.74
C ASP A 18 -9.29 5.63 0.97
N ASP A 19 -10.43 6.13 0.47
CA ASP A 19 -11.72 5.44 0.57
C ASP A 19 -11.70 4.07 -0.11
N GLU A 20 -11.08 3.97 -1.30
CA GLU A 20 -10.99 2.71 -2.03
C GLU A 20 -10.00 1.74 -1.36
N ALA A 21 -8.82 2.23 -0.93
CA ALA A 21 -7.85 1.44 -0.19
C ALA A 21 -8.47 0.83 1.10
N ALA A 22 -9.34 1.59 1.78
CA ALA A 22 -10.07 1.11 2.95
C ALA A 22 -11.02 -0.06 2.63
N GLU A 23 -11.62 -0.12 1.43
CA GLU A 23 -12.43 -1.29 1.01
C GLU A 23 -11.60 -2.58 0.92
N TYR A 24 -10.29 -2.46 0.64
CA TYR A 24 -9.34 -3.57 0.66
C TYR A 24 -8.73 -3.82 2.06
N GLY A 25 -9.20 -3.11 3.09
CA GLY A 25 -8.69 -3.23 4.45
C GLY A 25 -7.32 -2.58 4.66
N ILE A 26 -6.89 -1.71 3.74
CA ILE A 26 -5.64 -0.97 3.82
C ILE A 26 -5.93 0.34 4.55
N LYS A 27 -5.16 0.62 5.60
CA LYS A 27 -5.23 1.89 6.33
C LYS A 27 -4.03 2.75 5.96
N ILE A 28 -4.29 3.93 5.42
CA ILE A 28 -3.26 4.89 5.08
C ILE A 28 -2.99 5.79 6.29
N VAL A 29 -1.71 6.11 6.52
CA VAL A 29 -1.28 7.01 7.60
C VAL A 29 -0.11 7.88 7.11
N GLN A 30 -0.09 9.15 7.53
CA GLN A 30 1.04 10.05 7.32
C GLN A 30 2.09 9.89 8.42
N MET A 31 3.38 9.96 8.07
CA MET A 31 4.50 9.94 9.00
C MET A 31 5.45 11.11 8.74
N SER A 32 5.72 11.91 9.77
CA SER A 32 6.65 13.06 9.71
C SER A 32 7.96 12.85 10.47
N ASP A 33 8.16 11.68 11.08
CA ASP A 33 9.38 11.36 11.83
C ASP A 33 10.56 11.06 10.88
N ARG A 34 11.58 11.93 10.91
CA ARG A 34 12.78 11.82 10.05
C ARG A 34 13.67 10.63 10.38
N LEU A 35 13.73 10.20 11.64
CA LEU A 35 14.51 9.04 12.04
C LEU A 35 13.84 7.76 11.52
N MET A 36 12.50 7.69 11.59
CA MET A 36 11.75 6.58 11.03
C MET A 36 11.81 6.56 9.50
N ALA A 37 11.69 7.72 8.84
CA ALA A 37 11.88 7.82 7.38
C ALA A 37 13.23 7.24 6.97
N LYS A 38 14.32 7.63 7.66
CA LYS A 38 15.67 7.09 7.40
C LYS A 38 15.76 5.59 7.69
N LYS A 39 15.13 5.10 8.76
CA LYS A 39 15.10 3.67 9.13
C LYS A 39 14.48 2.80 8.02
N TYR A 40 13.44 3.30 7.35
CA TYR A 40 12.76 2.59 6.26
C TYR A 40 13.31 2.94 4.87
N GLY A 41 14.44 3.67 4.79
CA GLY A 41 15.17 3.90 3.54
C GLY A 41 14.89 5.24 2.85
N PHE A 42 14.01 6.09 3.38
CA PHE A 42 13.71 7.41 2.82
C PHE A 42 14.70 8.46 3.34
N ARG A 43 15.76 8.70 2.57
CA ARG A 43 16.75 9.76 2.87
C ARG A 43 16.21 11.17 2.55
N ASN A 44 15.43 11.26 1.48
CA ASN A 44 14.80 12.48 0.99
C ASN A 44 13.30 12.17 0.80
N PRO A 45 12.45 12.32 1.83
CA PRO A 45 11.00 12.21 1.66
C PRO A 45 10.48 13.28 0.68
N PRO A 46 9.30 13.11 0.06
CA PRO A 46 8.27 12.10 0.35
C PRO A 46 8.59 10.68 -0.17
N GLY A 47 7.87 9.69 0.33
CA GLY A 47 7.97 8.29 -0.11
C GLY A 47 6.89 7.42 0.54
N ILE A 48 6.59 6.28 -0.08
CA ILE A 48 5.49 5.39 0.31
C ILE A 48 6.03 4.02 0.69
N THR A 49 5.55 3.49 1.82
CA THR A 49 5.84 2.15 2.30
C THR A 49 4.54 1.45 2.66
N TYR A 50 4.40 0.20 2.24
CA TYR A 50 3.31 -0.68 2.65
C TYR A 50 3.79 -1.68 3.69
N PHE A 51 3.10 -1.72 4.84
CA PHE A 51 3.37 -2.67 5.93
C PHE A 51 2.37 -3.83 5.88
N ARG A 52 2.86 -5.06 5.73
CA ARG A 52 2.06 -6.29 5.71
C ARG A 52 2.68 -7.41 6.55
N LYS A 53 1.90 -7.96 7.49
CA LYS A 53 2.30 -9.00 8.47
C LYS A 53 3.74 -8.81 9.04
N GLY A 54 4.08 -7.58 9.42
CA GLY A 54 5.37 -7.24 10.04
C GLY A 54 6.54 -6.99 9.06
N LYS A 55 6.35 -7.17 7.76
CA LYS A 55 7.31 -6.77 6.72
C LYS A 55 6.89 -5.46 6.08
N TYR A 56 7.84 -4.70 5.56
CA TYR A 56 7.60 -3.48 4.81
C TYR A 56 8.09 -3.63 3.37
N ILE A 57 7.40 -2.99 2.44
CA ILE A 57 7.77 -2.92 1.04
C ILE A 57 7.71 -1.44 0.65
N ASN A 58 8.80 -0.92 0.10
CA ASN A 58 8.84 0.44 -0.39
C ASN A 58 8.32 0.46 -1.82
N TYR A 59 7.50 1.46 -2.12
CA TYR A 59 7.05 1.72 -3.47
C TYR A 59 8.17 2.43 -4.25
N ASP A 60 8.43 1.96 -5.46
CA ASP A 60 9.48 2.42 -6.36
C ASP A 60 8.95 2.94 -7.72
N GLY A 61 7.62 2.95 -7.90
CA GLY A 61 6.93 3.53 -9.05
C GLY A 61 6.72 5.04 -8.96
N ASP A 62 5.82 5.58 -9.79
CA ASP A 62 5.52 7.01 -9.79
C ASP A 62 4.58 7.37 -8.63
N ILE A 63 5.05 8.23 -7.71
CA ILE A 63 4.27 8.68 -6.55
C ILE A 63 3.25 9.77 -6.91
N ASP A 64 3.30 10.27 -8.14
CA ASP A 64 2.35 11.25 -8.69
C ASP A 64 1.16 10.61 -9.41
N ASP A 65 1.19 9.29 -9.61
CA ASP A 65 0.09 8.51 -10.19
C ASP A 65 -0.66 7.78 -9.08
N GLU A 66 -1.79 8.35 -8.63
CA GLU A 66 -2.61 7.73 -7.59
C GLU A 66 -3.20 6.37 -7.99
N GLU A 67 -3.49 6.15 -9.28
CA GLU A 67 -4.07 4.89 -9.76
C GLU A 67 -3.01 3.78 -9.71
N GLU A 68 -1.77 4.08 -10.11
CA GLU A 68 -0.64 3.14 -10.01
C GLU A 68 -0.38 2.72 -8.55
N ILE A 69 -0.42 3.68 -7.62
CA ILE A 69 -0.26 3.41 -6.18
C ILE A 69 -1.37 2.50 -5.66
N LEU A 70 -2.61 2.76 -6.03
CA LEU A 70 -3.75 1.94 -5.62
C LEU A 70 -3.66 0.52 -6.19
N ASP A 71 -3.31 0.37 -7.47
CA ASP A 71 -3.10 -0.93 -8.08
C ASP A 71 -1.95 -1.69 -7.41
N TRP A 72 -0.86 -1.01 -7.07
CA TRP A 72 0.24 -1.60 -6.32
C TRP A 72 -0.18 -2.05 -4.92
N LEU A 73 -0.94 -1.22 -4.19
CA LEU A 73 -1.47 -1.53 -2.86
C LEU A 73 -2.45 -2.72 -2.90
N THR A 74 -3.21 -2.85 -3.98
CA THR A 74 -4.28 -3.84 -4.12
C THR A 74 -3.89 -5.09 -4.92
N ASN A 75 -2.64 -5.17 -5.37
CA ASN A 75 -2.11 -6.32 -6.08
C ASN A 75 -2.04 -7.55 -5.15
N PRO A 76 -2.66 -8.70 -5.53
CA PRO A 76 -2.61 -9.93 -4.76
C PRO A 76 -1.19 -10.35 -4.36
N GLU A 77 -0.19 -10.26 -5.24
CA GLU A 77 1.21 -10.59 -4.94
C GLU A 77 1.80 -9.71 -3.81
N ASN A 78 1.36 -8.44 -3.78
CA ASN A 78 1.70 -7.49 -2.74
C ASN A 78 0.84 -7.67 -1.47
N MET A 79 -0.22 -8.47 -1.48
CA MET A 79 -1.00 -8.84 -0.30
C MET A 79 -0.62 -10.21 0.27
N GLU A 80 -0.21 -11.14 -0.59
CA GLU A 80 0.04 -12.55 -0.29
C GLU A 80 1.34 -12.82 0.46
N LEU A 81 1.29 -13.78 1.39
CA LEU A 81 2.49 -14.32 2.00
C LEU A 81 2.45 -15.82 1.80
N THR A 82 3.32 -16.28 0.89
CA THR A 82 3.40 -17.63 0.30
C THR A 82 3.35 -18.81 1.27
N ASP A 83 3.51 -18.57 2.58
CA ASP A 83 3.60 -19.60 3.61
C ASP A 83 2.37 -19.64 4.55
N HIS A 84 1.30 -18.88 4.30
CA HIS A 84 0.12 -18.81 5.18
C HIS A 84 -1.20 -18.62 4.42
N ILE A 85 -2.29 -19.26 4.88
CA ILE A 85 -3.65 -18.99 4.38
C ILE A 85 -4.01 -17.52 4.62
N GLU A 86 -4.32 -16.77 3.55
CA GLU A 86 -4.73 -15.37 3.65
C GLU A 86 -6.12 -15.23 4.28
N ARG A 87 -6.22 -14.37 5.30
CA ARG A 87 -7.51 -13.86 5.77
C ARG A 87 -7.88 -12.64 4.95
N VAL A 88 -8.92 -12.79 4.13
CA VAL A 88 -9.34 -11.76 3.19
C VAL A 88 -10.77 -11.30 3.46
N ASN A 89 -11.07 -10.06 3.11
CA ASN A 89 -12.44 -9.57 3.07
C ASN A 89 -13.07 -9.89 1.69
N LYS A 90 -14.35 -9.53 1.51
CA LYS A 90 -15.08 -9.81 0.26
C LYS A 90 -14.45 -9.14 -0.97
N LYS A 91 -13.99 -7.89 -0.86
CA LYS A 91 -13.40 -7.14 -1.97
C LYS A 91 -12.09 -7.78 -2.44
N MET A 92 -11.22 -8.11 -1.48
CA MET A 92 -9.96 -8.82 -1.73
C MET A 92 -10.22 -10.20 -2.36
N PHE A 93 -11.21 -10.95 -1.87
CA PHE A 93 -11.58 -12.26 -2.41
C PHE A 93 -11.98 -12.19 -3.88
N GLU A 94 -12.77 -11.20 -4.28
CA GLU A 94 -13.16 -11.02 -5.69
C GLU A 94 -11.95 -10.73 -6.59
N LYS A 95 -10.97 -9.96 -6.12
CA LYS A 95 -9.73 -9.68 -6.86
C LYS A 95 -8.87 -10.93 -7.04
N ILE A 96 -8.71 -11.72 -5.97
CA ILE A 96 -7.97 -13.00 -6.00
C ILE A 96 -8.61 -13.97 -7.01
N ARG A 97 -9.95 -14.05 -7.03
CA ARG A 97 -10.69 -14.90 -7.96
C ARG A 97 -10.53 -14.48 -9.43
N GLN A 98 -10.31 -13.21 -9.71
CA GLN A 98 -10.10 -12.71 -11.08
C GLN A 98 -8.69 -12.96 -11.61
N THR A 99 -7.72 -13.12 -10.71
CA THR A 99 -6.29 -13.23 -11.04
C THR A 99 -5.77 -14.68 -11.01
N ASN A 100 -6.49 -15.58 -10.32
CA ASN A 100 -6.08 -16.96 -10.13
C ASN A 100 -7.07 -17.94 -10.77
N ASP A 101 -6.56 -18.91 -11.55
CA ASP A 101 -7.37 -19.96 -12.19
C ASP A 101 -8.01 -20.92 -11.17
N TYR A 102 -7.34 -21.14 -10.04
CA TYR A 102 -7.76 -22.07 -8.99
C TYR A 102 -7.59 -21.44 -7.60
N VAL A 103 -8.64 -21.49 -6.79
CA VAL A 103 -8.64 -20.96 -5.42
C VAL A 103 -9.33 -21.95 -4.49
N ALA A 104 -8.69 -22.29 -3.36
CA ALA A 104 -9.29 -23.05 -2.27
C ALA A 104 -9.69 -22.10 -1.14
N VAL A 105 -10.92 -22.21 -0.62
CA VAL A 105 -11.47 -21.31 0.40
C VAL A 105 -11.88 -22.08 1.64
N PHE A 106 -11.52 -21.56 2.81
CA PHE A 106 -11.90 -22.08 4.13
C PHE A 106 -12.80 -21.06 4.84
N PHE A 107 -13.97 -21.50 5.33
CA PHE A 107 -15.00 -20.66 5.96
C PHE A 107 -15.13 -20.94 7.46
#